data_AF-A0A831R6J9-F1
#
_entry.id   AF-A0A831R6J9-F1
#
_cell.length_a   1.000
_cell.length_b   1.000
_cell.length_c   1.000
_cell.angle_alpha   90.00
_cell.angle_beta   90.00
_cell.angle_gamma   90.00
#
_symmetry.space_group_name_H-M   'P 1'
#
loop_
_entity.id
_entity.type
_entity.pdbx_description
1 polymer ?
#
loop_
_entity_poly.entity_id
_entity_poly.type
_entity_poly.pdbx_seq_one_letter_code
_entity_poly.pdbx_strand_id
1 'polypeptide(L)'
;MKKQTINEYGVRQVLRRSAGLAIISLIVAFLSPFTAVASSTTNERPRVGLVLSGGGAKGMAHVGVLRVLEEMHIPVDMVVGTSAGSAVGALYASGMSVAEIEQRFIDMDWFSSFRDDPGRAYKPVRRKQGEWRFPFTPGLGVSSDGLRLGAGIIAGQNLGFILNELTRNVALVEDFDRLPIPFRAVATDLETGNMVVLGKGNLATAIRASMSIPGVYAPAKLDGRLLVDGGVANNLPVSVARDMGADIIIAVDITDALMGPDKLREALSVFGQLTTIMTRRNTDQQLALLSEQDVLIRPDLDGFSSANFYNAPVLFELGASGARTHAVALNHLAVSYEDWQAYRSRLAAANYSAGLIASIDVEHDRRLGRKFLRERIRQKVGEPLDVDALETDLKRIYGLGYYEIVSYSQSPSPNGTRLTIKVQEKSWGPNYLSFGLNFEDNFDGDTRFNLASSLRVTELNELGAEWQTGMQLGTEPRIRTQWYQPLDYGYERFVVAGIQYFRDRFGVYNMGGERVAELDVAFRQADLALGTELGGNAEARLTYTRGYATVDKQIGTAATPEGAVHQGSVSLQLVHDSLDDAFFPRDGTFAGIRGRLEREDLGSDRHFDSVTGMLL
;
A
#
# COMPACT_ATOMS: atom_id res chain seq x y z
N MET A 1 8.06 -87.35 32.76
CA MET A 1 7.24 -86.22 33.29
C MET A 1 6.03 -86.07 32.38
N LYS A 2 4.88 -86.61 32.81
CA LYS A 2 3.65 -85.86 33.21
C LYS A 2 3.18 -84.88 32.11
N LYS A 3 2.18 -85.28 31.31
CA LYS A 3 0.70 -85.05 31.47
C LYS A 3 0.29 -83.82 30.64
N GLN A 4 -0.84 -83.68 29.96
CA GLN A 4 -2.04 -84.45 29.60
C GLN A 4 -2.77 -83.50 28.59
N THR A 5 -3.12 -83.90 27.36
CA THR A 5 -4.49 -84.30 26.91
C THR A 5 -5.58 -83.27 27.26
N ILE A 6 -6.36 -82.75 26.30
CA ILE A 6 -7.64 -83.29 25.76
C ILE A 6 -8.00 -82.46 24.49
N ASN A 7 -8.15 -83.05 23.29
CA ASN A 7 -9.37 -83.64 22.67
C ASN A 7 -10.47 -82.57 22.35
N GLU A 8 -11.20 -82.54 21.23
CA GLU A 8 -11.42 -83.44 20.09
C GLU A 8 -12.41 -82.77 19.09
N TYR A 9 -12.59 -83.39 17.90
CA TYR A 9 -13.68 -83.28 16.89
C TYR A 9 -13.55 -82.26 15.74
N GLY A 10 -13.65 -82.65 14.47
CA GLY A 10 -13.84 -83.98 13.88
C GLY A 10 -14.15 -83.93 12.38
N VAL A 11 -13.54 -84.86 11.65
CA VAL A 11 -14.06 -85.66 10.50
C VAL A 11 -14.42 -84.88 9.21
N ARG A 12 -13.59 -84.91 8.15
CA ARG A 12 -13.30 -85.95 7.10
C ARG A 12 -14.34 -86.05 5.95
N GLN A 13 -13.80 -85.87 4.74
CA GLN A 13 -13.91 -86.72 3.51
C GLN A 13 -15.30 -87.04 2.90
N VAL A 14 -15.46 -87.40 1.61
CA VAL A 14 -14.83 -87.15 0.30
C VAL A 14 -15.73 -87.87 -0.73
N LEU A 15 -16.02 -87.20 -1.86
CA LEU A 15 -16.33 -87.66 -3.23
C LEU A 15 -17.57 -88.52 -3.61
N ARG A 16 -18.20 -88.02 -4.71
CA ARG A 16 -18.89 -88.66 -5.87
C ARG A 16 -20.36 -89.11 -5.73
N ARG A 17 -21.25 -88.43 -6.48
CA ARG A 17 -21.83 -88.90 -7.78
C ARG A 17 -22.90 -87.93 -8.29
N SER A 18 -23.00 -87.86 -9.61
CA SER A 18 -23.91 -87.09 -10.45
C SER A 18 -25.30 -87.73 -10.59
N ALA A 19 -26.38 -86.92 -10.54
CA ALA A 19 -27.54 -86.90 -11.45
C ALA A 19 -28.77 -86.21 -10.81
N GLY A 20 -29.39 -85.29 -11.55
CA GLY A 20 -30.81 -84.93 -11.38
C GLY A 20 -31.12 -83.62 -10.66
N LEU A 21 -31.11 -82.50 -11.40
CA LEU A 21 -32.17 -81.47 -11.32
C LEU A 21 -31.96 -80.47 -12.46
N ALA A 22 -32.55 -80.82 -13.60
CA ALA A 22 -32.92 -79.87 -14.62
C ALA A 22 -34.15 -79.09 -14.15
N ILE A 23 -34.34 -77.90 -14.73
CA ILE A 23 -35.59 -77.12 -14.75
C ILE A 23 -35.84 -76.32 -13.46
N ILE A 24 -35.16 -75.18 -13.32
CA ILE A 24 -35.62 -73.84 -12.86
C ILE A 24 -34.39 -72.93 -12.93
N SER A 25 -33.93 -72.62 -14.15
CA SER A 25 -32.88 -71.61 -14.35
C SER A 25 -32.96 -70.92 -15.73
N LEU A 26 -33.98 -71.22 -16.54
CA LEU A 26 -34.07 -70.74 -17.92
C LEU A 26 -35.10 -69.61 -18.13
N ILE A 27 -35.54 -68.90 -17.08
CA ILE A 27 -36.45 -67.73 -17.18
C ILE A 27 -36.01 -66.57 -16.25
N VAL A 28 -34.69 -66.33 -16.09
CA VAL A 28 -34.19 -65.12 -15.39
C VAL A 28 -33.13 -64.37 -16.22
N ALA A 29 -32.95 -64.72 -17.50
CA ALA A 29 -31.93 -64.11 -18.38
C ALA A 29 -32.50 -63.10 -19.41
N PHE A 30 -33.71 -62.57 -19.23
CA PHE A 30 -34.32 -61.60 -20.17
C PHE A 30 -35.12 -60.47 -19.50
N LEU A 31 -34.59 -59.93 -18.39
CA LEU A 31 -35.03 -58.63 -17.84
C LEU A 31 -33.79 -57.82 -17.44
N SER A 32 -33.00 -57.42 -18.44
CA SER A 32 -32.13 -56.25 -18.30
C SER A 32 -33.02 -55.03 -18.48
N PRO A 33 -33.16 -54.11 -17.50
CA PRO A 33 -33.74 -52.83 -17.79
C PRO A 33 -32.79 -52.14 -18.76
N PHE A 34 -33.25 -51.90 -19.98
CA PHE A 34 -32.70 -50.87 -20.84
C PHE A 34 -32.91 -49.55 -20.09
N THR A 35 -31.98 -49.18 -19.21
CA THR A 35 -31.87 -47.79 -18.77
C THR A 35 -31.41 -47.05 -20.00
N ALA A 36 -32.39 -46.49 -20.72
CA ALA A 36 -32.14 -45.40 -21.63
C ALA A 36 -31.30 -44.39 -20.86
N VAL A 37 -30.01 -44.30 -21.20
CA VAL A 37 -29.24 -43.10 -20.96
C VAL A 37 -29.93 -42.06 -21.82
N ALA A 38 -30.96 -41.44 -21.26
CA ALA A 38 -31.34 -40.12 -21.69
C ALA A 38 -30.03 -39.34 -21.59
N SER A 39 -29.46 -38.96 -22.73
CA SER A 39 -28.67 -37.74 -22.78
C SER A 39 -29.58 -36.69 -22.16
N SER A 40 -29.39 -36.41 -20.88
CA SER A 40 -29.69 -35.10 -20.36
C SER A 40 -28.84 -34.19 -21.24
N THR A 41 -29.44 -33.64 -22.28
CA THR A 41 -29.07 -32.32 -22.74
C THR A 41 -29.21 -31.46 -21.50
N THR A 42 -28.16 -31.37 -20.70
CA THR A 42 -28.01 -30.29 -19.73
C THR A 42 -28.18 -29.06 -20.59
N ASN A 43 -29.34 -28.43 -20.48
CA ASN A 43 -29.60 -27.16 -21.13
C ASN A 43 -28.64 -26.22 -20.42
N GLU A 44 -27.41 -26.10 -20.93
CA GLU A 44 -26.36 -25.32 -20.29
C GLU A 44 -26.88 -23.90 -20.20
N ARG A 45 -26.99 -23.40 -18.96
CA ARG A 45 -27.42 -22.02 -18.72
C ARG A 45 -26.49 -21.08 -19.50
N PRO A 46 -26.99 -19.95 -20.02
CA PRO A 46 -26.14 -18.98 -20.70
C PRO A 46 -25.01 -18.53 -19.78
N ARG A 47 -23.81 -18.36 -20.35
CA ARG A 47 -22.65 -17.82 -19.64
C ARG A 47 -22.82 -16.32 -19.44
N VAL A 48 -22.93 -15.91 -18.18
CA VAL A 48 -23.16 -14.51 -17.78
C VAL A 48 -21.83 -13.80 -17.57
N GLY A 49 -21.53 -12.81 -18.39
CA GLY A 49 -20.41 -11.90 -18.23
C GLY A 49 -20.79 -10.62 -17.50
N LEU A 50 -20.11 -10.31 -16.39
CA LEU A 50 -20.27 -9.05 -15.68
C LEU A 50 -19.20 -8.06 -16.15
N VAL A 51 -19.62 -6.90 -16.66
CA VAL A 51 -18.73 -5.85 -17.17
C VAL A 51 -18.87 -4.60 -16.31
N LEU A 52 -17.79 -4.21 -15.64
CA LEU A 52 -17.78 -3.12 -14.66
C LEU A 52 -16.92 -1.95 -15.16
N SER A 53 -17.55 -0.79 -15.39
CA SER A 53 -16.82 0.37 -15.90
C SER A 53 -15.95 1.08 -14.86
N GLY A 54 -15.00 1.88 -15.36
CA GLY A 54 -14.22 2.81 -14.53
C GLY A 54 -15.00 4.08 -14.15
N GLY A 55 -14.64 4.69 -13.02
CA GLY A 55 -15.29 5.91 -12.51
C GLY A 55 -14.80 6.43 -11.15
N GLY A 56 -13.57 6.08 -10.73
CA GLY A 56 -13.03 6.47 -9.43
C GLY A 56 -13.92 6.02 -8.26
N ALA A 57 -14.24 6.93 -7.34
CA ALA A 57 -15.07 6.65 -6.15
C ALA A 57 -16.45 6.07 -6.49
N LYS A 58 -17.02 6.45 -7.64
CA LYS A 58 -18.31 5.91 -8.11
C LYS A 58 -18.29 4.39 -8.30
N GLY A 59 -17.11 3.78 -8.41
CA GLY A 59 -16.92 2.33 -8.44
C GLY A 59 -17.55 1.61 -7.24
N MET A 60 -17.74 2.29 -6.11
CA MET A 60 -18.50 1.75 -4.97
C MET A 60 -19.91 1.29 -5.36
N ALA A 61 -20.57 1.94 -6.32
CA ALA A 61 -21.90 1.53 -6.78
C ALA A 61 -21.91 0.11 -7.38
N HIS A 62 -20.78 -0.38 -7.93
CA HIS A 62 -20.68 -1.76 -8.40
C HIS A 62 -20.94 -2.77 -7.29
N VAL A 63 -20.54 -2.47 -6.05
CA VAL A 63 -20.76 -3.35 -4.88
C VAL A 63 -22.26 -3.52 -4.62
N GLY A 64 -23.03 -2.43 -4.73
CA GLY A 64 -24.49 -2.46 -4.62
C GLY A 64 -25.16 -3.27 -5.73
N VAL A 65 -24.63 -3.22 -6.96
CA VAL A 65 -25.12 -4.07 -8.05
C VAL A 65 -24.84 -5.54 -7.76
N LEU A 66 -23.62 -5.88 -7.33
CA LEU A 66 -23.26 -7.25 -6.94
C LEU A 66 -24.21 -7.80 -5.87
N ARG A 67 -24.54 -6.97 -4.86
CA ARG A 67 -25.48 -7.35 -3.80
C ARG A 67 -26.83 -7.78 -4.36
N VAL A 68 -27.37 -7.03 -5.32
CA VAL A 68 -28.66 -7.36 -5.94
C VAL A 68 -28.56 -8.61 -6.82
N LEU A 69 -27.46 -8.82 -7.53
CA LEU A 69 -27.25 -10.06 -8.29
C LEU A 69 -27.23 -11.29 -7.35
N GLU A 70 -26.62 -11.17 -6.17
CA GLU A 70 -26.65 -12.24 -5.16
C GLU A 70 -28.03 -12.43 -4.53
N GLU A 71 -28.74 -11.35 -4.18
CA GLU A 71 -30.13 -11.37 -3.68
C GLU A 71 -31.08 -12.08 -4.66
N MET A 72 -30.82 -11.93 -5.96
CA MET A 72 -31.60 -12.53 -7.05
C MET A 72 -31.11 -13.91 -7.48
N HIS A 73 -30.05 -14.45 -6.85
CA HIS A 73 -29.43 -15.73 -7.20
C HIS A 73 -28.98 -15.81 -8.68
N ILE A 74 -28.31 -14.77 -9.16
CA ILE A 74 -27.79 -14.71 -10.54
C ILE A 74 -26.31 -15.11 -10.53
N PRO A 75 -25.92 -16.26 -11.10
CA PRO A 75 -24.53 -16.68 -11.19
C PRO A 75 -23.77 -15.83 -12.22
N VAL A 76 -22.53 -15.47 -11.89
CA VAL A 76 -21.61 -14.75 -12.78
C VAL A 76 -20.48 -15.69 -13.19
N ASP A 77 -20.25 -15.82 -14.50
CA ASP A 77 -19.28 -16.78 -15.06
C ASP A 77 -17.94 -16.16 -15.41
N MET A 78 -17.91 -14.84 -15.57
CA MET A 78 -16.70 -14.08 -15.82
C MET A 78 -16.91 -12.63 -15.43
N VAL A 79 -15.83 -11.96 -15.04
CA VAL A 79 -15.84 -10.55 -14.68
C VAL A 79 -14.79 -9.82 -15.50
N VAL A 80 -15.17 -8.71 -16.12
CA VAL A 80 -14.25 -7.80 -16.81
C VAL A 80 -14.42 -6.41 -16.23
N GLY A 81 -13.33 -5.78 -15.81
CA GLY A 81 -13.40 -4.46 -15.21
C GLY A 81 -12.30 -3.51 -15.67
N THR A 82 -12.61 -2.21 -15.59
CA THR A 82 -11.67 -1.11 -15.84
C THR A 82 -11.59 -0.22 -14.60
N SER A 83 -10.39 0.24 -14.22
CA SER A 83 -10.19 1.15 -13.08
C SER A 83 -10.87 0.64 -11.79
N ALA A 84 -11.69 1.45 -11.14
CA ALA A 84 -12.47 1.05 -9.96
C ALA A 84 -13.35 -0.20 -10.20
N GLY A 85 -13.87 -0.41 -11.42
CA GLY A 85 -14.57 -1.63 -11.81
C GLY A 85 -13.66 -2.86 -11.82
N SER A 86 -12.38 -2.70 -12.17
CA SER A 86 -11.39 -3.78 -12.05
C SER A 86 -11.07 -4.14 -10.60
N ALA A 87 -11.05 -3.16 -9.69
CA ALA A 87 -10.85 -3.43 -8.27
C ALA A 87 -12.03 -4.20 -7.68
N VAL A 88 -13.25 -3.67 -7.78
CA VAL A 88 -14.45 -4.34 -7.26
C VAL A 88 -14.64 -5.71 -7.92
N GLY A 89 -14.46 -5.77 -9.25
CA GLY A 89 -14.58 -7.00 -10.01
C GLY A 89 -13.56 -8.06 -9.62
N ALA A 90 -12.31 -7.67 -9.35
CA ALA A 90 -11.28 -8.62 -8.91
C ALA A 90 -11.54 -9.16 -7.51
N LEU A 91 -12.02 -8.33 -6.56
CA LEU A 91 -12.38 -8.81 -5.22
C LEU A 91 -13.54 -9.79 -5.27
N TYR A 92 -14.55 -9.49 -6.08
CA TYR A 92 -15.66 -10.42 -6.29
C TYR A 92 -15.19 -11.72 -6.96
N ALA A 93 -14.37 -11.59 -8.01
CA ALA A 93 -13.84 -12.73 -8.74
C ALA A 93 -12.87 -13.58 -7.91
N SER A 94 -12.20 -13.01 -6.91
CA SER A 94 -11.37 -13.73 -5.94
C SER A 94 -12.18 -14.49 -4.88
N GLY A 95 -13.51 -14.44 -4.94
CA GLY A 95 -14.41 -15.13 -4.02
C GLY A 95 -14.70 -14.38 -2.73
N MET A 96 -14.29 -13.11 -2.61
CA MET A 96 -14.65 -12.27 -1.47
C MET A 96 -16.17 -12.01 -1.48
N SER A 97 -16.81 -12.19 -0.33
CA SER A 97 -18.26 -11.96 -0.23
C SER A 97 -18.59 -10.47 -0.39
N VAL A 98 -19.75 -10.15 -0.96
CA VAL A 98 -20.17 -8.75 -1.16
C VAL A 98 -20.19 -7.97 0.16
N ALA A 99 -20.67 -8.59 1.25
CA ALA A 99 -20.66 -7.97 2.57
C ALA A 99 -19.24 -7.66 3.08
N GLU A 100 -18.27 -8.54 2.80
CA GLU A 100 -16.87 -8.26 3.12
C GLU A 100 -16.30 -7.13 2.27
N ILE A 101 -16.64 -7.07 0.98
CA ILE A 101 -16.26 -5.95 0.09
C ILE A 101 -16.83 -4.63 0.64
N GLU A 102 -18.13 -4.58 0.99
CA GLU A 102 -18.76 -3.39 1.60
C GLU A 102 -18.00 -2.93 2.86
N GLN A 103 -17.74 -3.86 3.78
CA GLN A 103 -17.05 -3.57 5.03
C GLN A 103 -15.63 -3.03 4.79
N ARG A 104 -14.86 -3.65 3.91
CA ARG A 104 -13.50 -3.18 3.56
C ARG A 104 -13.51 -1.77 2.99
N PHE A 105 -14.48 -1.43 2.14
CA PHE A 105 -14.59 -0.09 1.56
C PHE A 105 -15.02 0.98 2.59
N ILE A 106 -15.82 0.61 3.60
CA ILE A 106 -16.23 1.48 4.70
C ILE A 106 -15.06 1.77 5.65
N ASP A 107 -14.28 0.75 5.99
CA ASP A 107 -13.18 0.86 6.95
C ASP A 107 -11.91 1.48 6.36
N MET A 108 -11.83 1.60 5.02
CA MET A 108 -10.64 2.06 4.34
C MET A 108 -10.37 3.56 4.54
N ASP A 109 -9.17 3.89 5.01
CA ASP A 109 -8.67 5.26 4.98
C ASP A 109 -8.23 5.64 3.56
N TRP A 110 -9.22 6.06 2.78
CA TRP A 110 -9.01 6.53 1.41
C TRP A 110 -8.00 7.65 1.32
N PHE A 111 -7.92 8.55 2.32
CA PHE A 111 -6.98 9.66 2.29
C PHE A 111 -5.52 9.19 2.34
N SER A 112 -5.23 8.19 3.18
CA SER A 112 -3.90 7.58 3.26
C SER A 112 -3.54 6.79 2.00
N SER A 113 -4.52 6.26 1.26
CA SER A 113 -4.27 5.55 -0.01
C SER A 113 -3.70 6.46 -1.12
N PHE A 114 -4.06 7.76 -1.10
CA PHE A 114 -3.55 8.78 -2.04
C PHE A 114 -2.24 9.44 -1.57
N ARG A 115 -1.63 8.94 -0.49
CA ARG A 115 -0.33 9.41 -0.01
C ARG A 115 0.71 8.32 -0.22
N ASP A 116 1.88 8.69 -0.72
CA ASP A 116 3.04 7.81 -0.83
C ASP A 116 3.98 8.01 0.35
N ASP A 117 3.42 7.77 1.54
CA ASP A 117 4.11 7.79 2.81
C ASP A 117 3.66 6.55 3.58
N PRO A 118 4.56 5.68 4.06
CA PRO A 118 4.16 4.50 4.84
C PRO A 118 3.52 4.88 6.18
N GLY A 119 3.61 6.15 6.60
CA GLY A 119 3.24 6.63 7.92
C GLY A 119 4.46 6.74 8.83
N ARG A 120 4.39 7.64 9.81
CA ARG A 120 5.51 7.90 10.74
C ARG A 120 5.94 6.64 11.48
N ALA A 121 5.03 5.75 11.86
CA ALA A 121 5.33 4.51 12.60
C ALA A 121 6.40 3.61 11.94
N TYR A 122 6.56 3.69 10.62
CA TYR A 122 7.53 2.87 9.87
C TYR A 122 8.80 3.63 9.49
N LYS A 123 8.95 4.89 9.93
CA LYS A 123 10.16 5.70 9.72
C LYS A 123 11.12 5.53 10.90
N PRO A 124 12.45 5.50 10.66
CA PRO A 124 13.45 5.57 11.72
C PRO A 124 13.25 6.81 12.61
N VAL A 125 13.53 6.71 13.91
CA VAL A 125 13.29 7.82 14.88
C VAL A 125 14.05 9.08 14.48
N ARG A 126 15.28 8.92 13.97
CA ARG A 126 16.07 10.03 13.43
C ARG A 126 15.36 10.78 12.30
N ARG A 127 14.58 10.09 11.46
CA ARG A 127 13.81 10.73 10.39
C ARG A 127 12.66 11.54 10.97
N LYS A 128 11.89 10.96 11.88
CA LYS A 128 10.77 11.61 12.58
C LYS A 128 11.20 12.92 13.26
N GLN A 129 12.34 12.90 13.95
CA GLN A 129 12.91 14.08 14.60
C GLN A 129 13.25 15.24 13.63
N GLY A 130 13.54 14.92 12.36
CA GLY A 130 13.85 15.91 11.33
C GLY A 130 12.62 16.56 10.69
N GLU A 131 11.46 15.90 10.74
CA GLU A 131 10.23 16.34 10.05
C GLU A 131 9.73 17.68 10.56
N TRP A 132 9.90 17.99 11.85
CA TRP A 132 9.57 19.28 12.43
C TRP A 132 10.27 20.46 11.74
N ARG A 133 11.51 20.27 11.29
CA ARG A 133 12.30 21.32 10.63
C ARG A 133 12.17 21.28 9.11
N PHE A 134 11.96 20.10 8.54
CA PHE A 134 11.86 19.92 7.09
C PHE A 134 10.59 19.13 6.72
N PRO A 135 9.39 19.68 7.00
CA PRO A 135 8.13 18.98 6.78
C PRO A 135 7.82 18.74 5.31
N PHE A 136 8.40 19.55 4.41
CA PHE A 136 8.09 19.51 2.99
C PHE A 136 9.24 18.91 2.18
N THR A 137 8.96 17.82 1.46
CA THR A 137 9.91 17.18 0.54
C THR A 137 9.24 17.01 -0.83
N PRO A 138 9.38 17.99 -1.75
CA PRO A 138 8.63 18.07 -3.02
C PRO A 138 9.05 17.05 -4.09
N GLY A 139 9.71 15.94 -3.70
CA GLY A 139 10.32 15.03 -4.68
C GLY A 139 11.45 15.68 -5.49
N LEU A 140 12.18 16.63 -4.90
CA LEU A 140 13.32 17.27 -5.55
C LEU A 140 14.62 16.51 -5.30
N GLY A 141 15.31 16.21 -6.39
CA GLY A 141 16.55 15.47 -6.47
C GLY A 141 17.74 16.31 -6.91
N VAL A 142 18.94 15.97 -6.46
CA VAL A 142 20.19 16.56 -6.95
C VAL A 142 21.10 15.46 -7.49
N SER A 143 21.61 15.66 -8.70
CA SER A 143 22.50 14.73 -9.39
C SER A 143 23.64 15.49 -10.06
N SER A 144 24.65 14.77 -10.56
CA SER A 144 25.78 15.39 -11.27
C SER A 144 25.36 16.17 -12.52
N ASP A 145 24.25 15.76 -13.14
CA ASP A 145 23.62 16.33 -14.32
C ASP A 145 22.63 17.47 -14.00
N GLY A 146 22.39 17.77 -12.72
CA GLY A 146 21.56 18.88 -12.28
C GLY A 146 20.41 18.47 -11.36
N LEU A 147 19.37 19.30 -11.33
CA LEU A 147 18.16 19.07 -10.54
C LEU A 147 17.25 18.05 -11.22
N ARG A 148 16.76 17.08 -10.44
CA ARG A 148 15.76 16.11 -10.88
C ARG A 148 14.45 16.40 -10.17
N LEU A 149 13.37 16.43 -10.94
CA LEU A 149 12.02 16.55 -10.40
C LEU A 149 11.39 15.17 -10.43
N GLY A 150 10.97 14.69 -9.26
CA GLY A 150 10.00 13.62 -9.17
C GLY A 150 8.71 14.05 -9.85
N ALA A 151 7.95 13.08 -10.35
CA ALA A 151 6.85 13.35 -11.28
C ALA A 151 5.69 14.20 -10.71
N GLY A 152 5.72 14.65 -9.45
CA GLY A 152 4.61 15.36 -8.80
C GLY A 152 3.32 14.53 -8.72
N ILE A 153 3.42 13.25 -9.06
CA ILE A 153 2.37 12.26 -9.19
C ILE A 153 2.62 11.22 -8.09
N ILE A 154 1.54 10.69 -7.51
CA ILE A 154 1.60 9.61 -6.52
C ILE A 154 2.10 8.36 -7.26
N ALA A 155 3.28 7.86 -6.95
CA ALA A 155 3.78 6.55 -7.40
C ALA A 155 2.74 5.42 -7.20
N GLY A 156 1.91 5.50 -6.15
CA GLY A 156 0.80 4.59 -5.90
C GLY A 156 1.22 3.38 -5.07
N GLN A 157 2.22 3.58 -4.20
CA GLN A 157 2.80 2.53 -3.37
C GLN A 157 1.82 2.05 -2.30
N ASN A 158 1.16 2.97 -1.60
CA ASN A 158 0.17 2.61 -0.59
C ASN A 158 -1.04 1.88 -1.20
N LEU A 159 -1.50 2.33 -2.38
CA LEU A 159 -2.53 1.62 -3.14
C LEU A 159 -2.08 0.19 -3.48
N GLY A 160 -0.81 -0.01 -3.87
CA GLY A 160 -0.26 -1.34 -4.11
C GLY A 160 -0.27 -2.25 -2.88
N PHE A 161 0.05 -1.73 -1.69
CA PHE A 161 -0.05 -2.50 -0.45
C PHE A 161 -1.49 -2.90 -0.13
N ILE A 162 -2.43 -1.95 -0.22
CA ILE A 162 -3.86 -2.20 0.00
C ILE A 162 -4.37 -3.28 -0.95
N LEU A 163 -4.03 -3.20 -2.24
CA LEU A 163 -4.47 -4.19 -3.23
C LEU A 163 -3.86 -5.57 -2.98
N ASN A 164 -2.61 -5.66 -2.53
CA ASN A 164 -2.00 -6.92 -2.12
C ASN A 164 -2.71 -7.53 -0.91
N GLU A 165 -3.01 -6.73 0.11
CA GLU A 165 -3.75 -7.16 1.29
C GLU A 165 -5.14 -7.70 0.90
N LEU A 166 -5.88 -6.95 0.08
CA LEU A 166 -7.23 -7.30 -0.34
C LEU A 166 -7.29 -8.52 -1.27
N THR A 167 -6.20 -8.84 -1.97
CA THR A 167 -6.13 -9.99 -2.91
C THR A 167 -5.29 -11.16 -2.39
N ARG A 168 -4.91 -11.12 -1.10
CA ARG A 168 -4.00 -12.10 -0.49
C ARG A 168 -4.47 -13.55 -0.59
N ASN A 169 -5.78 -13.79 -0.59
CA ASN A 169 -6.39 -15.12 -0.64
C ASN A 169 -6.15 -15.86 -1.98
N VAL A 170 -5.82 -15.10 -3.03
CA VAL A 170 -5.53 -15.62 -4.37
C VAL A 170 -4.14 -15.21 -4.86
N ALA A 171 -3.23 -14.83 -3.96
CA ALA A 171 -1.91 -14.30 -4.30
C ALA A 171 -1.03 -15.26 -5.13
N LEU A 172 -1.33 -16.57 -5.13
CA LEU A 172 -0.64 -17.61 -5.90
C LEU A 172 -1.29 -17.93 -7.25
N VAL A 173 -2.45 -17.34 -7.56
CA VAL A 173 -3.16 -17.57 -8.80
C VAL A 173 -2.59 -16.65 -9.89
N GLU A 174 -1.68 -17.20 -10.71
CA GLU A 174 -1.05 -16.46 -11.81
C GLU A 174 -1.90 -16.41 -13.09
N ASP A 175 -2.88 -17.29 -13.23
CA ASP A 175 -3.78 -17.37 -14.38
C ASP A 175 -5.19 -16.97 -13.92
N PHE A 176 -5.68 -15.82 -14.38
CA PHE A 176 -6.94 -15.26 -13.88
C PHE A 176 -8.17 -16.05 -14.35
N ASP A 177 -8.02 -17.00 -15.28
CA ASP A 177 -9.07 -17.97 -15.61
C ASP A 177 -9.26 -19.02 -14.50
N ARG A 178 -8.30 -19.15 -13.58
CA ARG A 178 -8.34 -20.08 -12.44
C ARG A 178 -8.79 -19.43 -11.13
N LEU A 179 -9.11 -18.14 -11.15
CA LEU A 179 -9.82 -17.51 -10.04
C LEU A 179 -11.19 -18.17 -9.85
N PRO A 180 -11.81 -18.05 -8.66
CA PRO A 180 -13.17 -18.55 -8.42
C PRO A 180 -14.16 -18.17 -9.55
N ILE A 181 -14.02 -16.95 -10.06
CA ILE A 181 -14.65 -16.47 -11.29
C ILE A 181 -13.55 -15.97 -12.23
N PRO A 182 -13.47 -16.45 -13.49
CA PRO A 182 -12.55 -15.91 -14.50
C PRO A 182 -12.59 -14.39 -14.59
N PHE A 183 -11.41 -13.75 -14.58
CA PHE A 183 -11.31 -12.29 -14.51
C PHE A 183 -10.39 -11.68 -15.57
N ARG A 184 -10.72 -10.47 -16.03
CA ARG A 184 -9.83 -9.60 -16.79
C ARG A 184 -9.88 -8.16 -16.27
N ALA A 185 -8.71 -7.54 -16.12
CA ALA A 185 -8.59 -6.10 -15.95
C ALA A 185 -8.18 -5.46 -17.28
N VAL A 186 -8.62 -4.22 -17.52
CA VAL A 186 -8.24 -3.46 -18.72
C VAL A 186 -7.37 -2.28 -18.34
N ALA A 187 -6.25 -2.14 -19.03
CA ALA A 187 -5.34 -0.99 -18.95
C ALA A 187 -5.11 -0.38 -20.33
N THR A 188 -4.49 0.79 -20.36
CA THR A 188 -4.08 1.47 -21.59
C THR A 188 -2.57 1.51 -21.68
N ASP A 189 -2.01 1.03 -22.79
CA ASP A 189 -0.59 1.20 -23.10
C ASP A 189 -0.30 2.67 -23.40
N LEU A 190 0.48 3.32 -22.55
CA LEU A 190 0.72 4.77 -22.63
C LEU A 190 1.53 5.16 -23.88
N GLU A 191 2.36 4.26 -24.40
CA GLU A 191 3.19 4.55 -25.57
C GLU A 191 2.38 4.48 -26.87
N THR A 192 1.39 3.59 -26.93
CA THR A 192 0.63 3.32 -28.16
C THR A 192 -0.82 3.77 -28.12
N GLY A 193 -1.37 4.05 -26.94
CA GLY A 193 -2.78 4.32 -26.70
C GLY A 193 -3.69 3.08 -26.81
N ASN A 194 -3.11 1.90 -27.03
CA ASN A 194 -3.88 0.67 -27.25
C ASN A 194 -4.37 0.05 -25.95
N MET A 195 -5.52 -0.63 -26.03
CA MET A 195 -6.03 -1.46 -24.94
C MET A 195 -5.09 -2.63 -24.64
N VAL A 196 -4.86 -2.87 -23.36
CA VAL A 196 -4.15 -4.05 -22.84
C VAL A 196 -5.08 -4.81 -21.90
N VAL A 197 -5.36 -6.06 -22.26
CA VAL A 197 -6.20 -6.96 -21.45
C VAL A 197 -5.30 -7.78 -20.54
N LEU A 198 -5.45 -7.61 -19.24
CA LEU A 198 -4.66 -8.24 -18.19
C LEU A 198 -5.41 -9.46 -17.64
N GLY A 199 -4.91 -10.65 -17.98
CA GLY A 199 -5.49 -11.95 -17.58
C GLY A 199 -4.53 -12.89 -16.86
N LYS A 200 -3.33 -12.43 -16.53
CA LYS A 200 -2.29 -13.24 -15.90
C LYS A 200 -1.33 -12.40 -15.06
N GLY A 201 -0.54 -13.06 -14.22
CA GLY A 201 0.46 -12.46 -13.33
C GLY A 201 -0.08 -12.23 -11.92
N ASN A 202 0.39 -11.19 -11.26
CA ASN A 202 -0.08 -10.82 -9.92
C ASN A 202 -1.35 -9.95 -10.03
N LEU A 203 -2.44 -10.38 -9.38
CA LEU A 203 -3.75 -9.73 -9.46
C LEU A 203 -3.71 -8.27 -8.98
N ALA A 204 -3.10 -7.99 -7.83
CA ALA A 204 -2.95 -6.63 -7.30
C ALA A 204 -2.22 -5.70 -8.29
N THR A 205 -1.16 -6.19 -8.94
CA THR A 205 -0.41 -5.44 -9.95
C THR A 205 -1.26 -5.13 -11.18
N ALA A 206 -2.07 -6.10 -11.63
CA ALA A 206 -2.97 -5.90 -12.76
C ALA A 206 -4.06 -4.86 -12.46
N ILE A 207 -4.66 -4.92 -11.26
CA ILE A 207 -5.63 -3.91 -10.80
C ILE A 207 -4.96 -2.53 -10.70
N ARG A 208 -3.77 -2.45 -10.08
CA ARG A 208 -3.02 -1.19 -9.96
C ARG A 208 -2.73 -0.57 -11.32
N ALA A 209 -2.34 -1.36 -12.32
CA ALA A 209 -2.13 -0.88 -13.68
C ALA A 209 -3.42 -0.32 -14.29
N SER A 210 -4.52 -1.06 -14.16
CA SER A 210 -5.86 -0.65 -14.60
C SER A 210 -6.41 0.60 -13.89
N MET A 211 -5.91 0.91 -12.68
CA MET A 211 -6.27 2.07 -11.85
C MET A 211 -5.24 3.21 -11.87
N SER A 212 -4.25 3.18 -12.75
CA SER A 212 -3.19 4.20 -12.81
C SER A 212 -3.68 5.47 -13.55
N ILE A 213 -4.58 6.21 -12.91
CA ILE A 213 -5.25 7.41 -13.47
C ILE A 213 -4.21 8.48 -13.84
N PRO A 214 -4.13 8.92 -15.12
CA PRO A 214 -3.20 9.96 -15.55
C PRO A 214 -3.34 11.25 -14.73
N GLY A 215 -2.21 11.77 -14.24
CA GLY A 215 -2.15 12.99 -13.43
C GLY A 215 -2.45 12.77 -11.93
N VAL A 216 -2.92 11.59 -11.53
CA VAL A 216 -3.11 11.21 -10.12
C VAL A 216 -2.07 10.18 -9.71
N TYR A 217 -1.98 9.07 -10.45
CA TYR A 217 -1.06 7.96 -10.19
C TYR A 217 -0.02 7.79 -11.28
N ALA A 218 1.18 7.35 -10.90
CA ALA A 218 2.26 7.11 -11.84
C ALA A 218 1.94 5.87 -12.70
N PRO A 219 2.32 5.87 -14.00
CA PRO A 219 2.12 4.71 -14.86
C PRO A 219 2.75 3.44 -14.26
N ALA A 220 2.05 2.32 -14.38
CA ALA A 220 2.56 1.03 -13.95
C ALA A 220 3.43 0.41 -15.04
N LYS A 221 4.65 -0.04 -14.69
CA LYS A 221 5.49 -0.81 -15.61
C LYS A 221 5.15 -2.29 -15.48
N LEU A 222 4.67 -2.91 -16.56
CA LEU A 222 4.32 -4.33 -16.60
C LEU A 222 4.70 -4.91 -17.96
N ASP A 223 5.45 -6.02 -17.96
CA ASP A 223 5.91 -6.72 -19.17
C ASP A 223 6.55 -5.81 -20.23
N GLY A 224 7.35 -4.84 -19.79
CA GLY A 224 8.05 -3.88 -20.66
C GLY A 224 7.18 -2.73 -21.18
N ARG A 225 5.91 -2.64 -20.78
CA ARG A 225 4.98 -1.56 -21.16
C ARG A 225 4.79 -0.58 -20.02
N LEU A 226 4.59 0.70 -20.34
CA LEU A 226 4.01 1.66 -19.40
C LEU A 226 2.49 1.62 -19.55
N LEU A 227 1.80 1.25 -18.48
CA LEU A 227 0.36 1.13 -18.43
C LEU A 227 -0.25 2.26 -17.59
N VAL A 228 -1.31 2.85 -18.10
CA VAL A 228 -2.20 3.78 -17.36
C VAL A 228 -3.61 3.21 -17.31
N ASP A 229 -4.50 3.93 -16.64
CA ASP A 229 -5.90 3.55 -16.48
C ASP A 229 -6.56 3.12 -17.81
N GLY A 230 -7.29 2.01 -17.77
CA GLY A 230 -7.94 1.44 -18.95
C GLY A 230 -9.06 2.31 -19.51
N GLY A 231 -9.60 3.25 -18.74
CA GLY A 231 -10.69 4.12 -19.15
C GLY A 231 -10.35 4.98 -20.37
N VAL A 232 -9.07 5.23 -20.62
CA VAL A 232 -8.59 5.95 -21.81
C VAL A 232 -8.86 5.15 -23.09
N ALA A 233 -8.60 3.84 -23.08
CA ALA A 233 -8.78 2.97 -24.24
C ALA A 233 -10.16 2.29 -24.28
N ASN A 234 -10.63 1.74 -23.15
CA ASN A 234 -11.88 0.99 -23.04
C ASN A 234 -12.42 0.99 -21.60
N ASN A 235 -13.32 1.93 -21.30
CA ASN A 235 -13.87 2.12 -19.97
C ASN A 235 -14.97 1.11 -19.59
N LEU A 236 -15.71 0.57 -20.56
CA LEU A 236 -16.78 -0.41 -20.33
C LEU A 236 -16.53 -1.62 -21.26
N PRO A 237 -15.65 -2.56 -20.88
CA PRO A 237 -15.06 -3.53 -21.81
C PRO A 237 -15.98 -4.71 -22.20
N VAL A 238 -17.10 -4.41 -22.86
CA VAL A 238 -18.09 -5.36 -23.38
C VAL A 238 -17.46 -6.35 -24.36
N SER A 239 -16.65 -5.85 -25.29
CA SER A 239 -15.92 -6.66 -26.28
C SER A 239 -15.05 -7.73 -25.63
N VAL A 240 -14.35 -7.41 -24.54
CA VAL A 240 -13.49 -8.35 -23.83
C VAL A 240 -14.30 -9.48 -23.18
N ALA A 241 -15.47 -9.17 -22.60
CA ALA A 241 -16.36 -10.20 -22.06
C ALA A 241 -16.91 -11.13 -23.16
N ARG A 242 -17.23 -10.58 -24.34
CA ARG A 242 -17.60 -11.39 -25.52
C ARG A 242 -16.45 -12.30 -25.96
N ASP A 243 -15.23 -11.81 -26.01
CA ASP A 243 -14.04 -12.59 -26.38
C ASP A 243 -13.75 -13.73 -25.37
N MET A 244 -14.12 -13.54 -24.10
CA MET A 244 -14.08 -14.59 -23.06
C MET A 244 -15.22 -15.63 -23.18
N GLY A 245 -16.15 -15.42 -24.11
CA GLY A 245 -17.27 -16.30 -24.40
C GLY A 245 -18.49 -16.08 -23.51
N ALA A 246 -18.80 -14.83 -23.15
CA ALA A 246 -20.08 -14.48 -22.53
C ALA A 246 -21.23 -14.59 -23.56
N ASP A 247 -22.29 -15.32 -23.21
CA ASP A 247 -23.53 -15.40 -23.99
C ASP A 247 -24.43 -14.20 -23.69
N ILE A 248 -24.48 -13.78 -22.42
CA ILE A 248 -25.25 -12.63 -21.94
C ILE A 248 -24.34 -11.74 -21.10
N ILE A 249 -24.43 -10.43 -21.31
CA ILE A 249 -23.65 -9.44 -20.58
C ILE A 249 -24.54 -8.62 -19.65
N ILE A 250 -24.11 -8.50 -18.39
CA ILE A 250 -24.60 -7.49 -17.46
C ILE A 250 -23.54 -6.38 -17.42
N ALA A 251 -23.84 -5.23 -18.03
CA ALA A 251 -22.93 -4.10 -18.11
C ALA A 251 -23.33 -3.02 -17.10
N VAL A 252 -22.39 -2.60 -16.24
CA VAL A 252 -22.60 -1.54 -15.25
C VAL A 252 -21.82 -0.29 -15.65
N ASP A 253 -22.53 0.72 -16.12
CA ASP A 253 -21.97 1.98 -16.61
C ASP A 253 -22.10 3.09 -15.54
N ILE A 254 -20.96 3.48 -14.98
CA ILE A 254 -20.78 4.57 -14.00
C ILE A 254 -19.92 5.71 -14.57
N THR A 255 -19.72 5.73 -15.89
CA THR A 255 -18.84 6.70 -16.56
C THR A 255 -19.24 8.14 -16.21
N ASP A 256 -18.27 9.02 -16.00
CA ASP A 256 -18.55 10.42 -15.65
C ASP A 256 -19.28 11.18 -16.77
N ALA A 257 -20.28 11.99 -16.40
CA ALA A 257 -20.88 12.94 -17.33
C ALA A 257 -19.92 14.09 -17.65
N LEU A 258 -20.09 14.70 -18.82
CA LEU A 258 -19.31 15.87 -19.20
C LEU A 258 -19.63 17.06 -18.30
N MET A 259 -18.61 17.80 -17.88
CA MET A 259 -18.79 19.00 -17.06
C MET A 259 -19.45 20.12 -17.89
N GLY A 260 -20.34 20.87 -17.25
CA GLY A 260 -20.90 22.09 -17.84
C GLY A 260 -19.86 23.22 -17.94
N PRO A 261 -20.11 24.24 -18.79
CA PRO A 261 -19.15 25.30 -19.09
C PRO A 261 -18.68 26.08 -17.85
N ASP A 262 -19.54 26.23 -16.84
CA ASP A 262 -19.21 26.96 -15.61
C ASP A 262 -18.09 26.30 -14.79
N LYS A 263 -17.87 25.00 -14.94
CA LYS A 263 -16.84 24.22 -14.23
C LYS A 263 -15.51 24.11 -15.01
N LEU A 264 -15.45 24.62 -16.25
CA LEU A 264 -14.29 24.53 -17.16
C LEU A 264 -13.45 25.82 -17.18
N ARG A 265 -13.08 26.32 -16.00
CA ARG A 265 -12.33 27.60 -15.87
C ARG A 265 -10.82 27.43 -15.70
N GLU A 266 -10.37 26.24 -15.30
CA GLU A 266 -8.99 25.98 -14.88
C GLU A 266 -8.31 24.97 -15.82
N ALA A 267 -6.99 25.08 -15.98
CA ALA A 267 -6.24 24.21 -16.88
C ALA A 267 -6.40 22.71 -16.55
N LEU A 268 -6.43 22.37 -15.25
CA LEU A 268 -6.65 20.99 -14.79
C LEU A 268 -8.06 20.49 -15.07
N SER A 269 -9.10 21.35 -14.97
CA SER A 269 -10.47 20.93 -15.28
C SER A 269 -10.69 20.75 -16.78
N VAL A 270 -10.01 21.54 -17.62
CA VAL A 270 -9.98 21.32 -19.07
C VAL A 270 -9.28 20.00 -19.42
N PHE A 271 -8.13 19.71 -18.81
CA PHE A 271 -7.43 18.43 -19.01
C PHE A 271 -8.29 17.22 -18.57
N GLY A 272 -8.94 17.32 -17.41
CA GLY A 272 -9.89 16.32 -16.92
C GLY A 272 -11.03 16.08 -17.91
N GLN A 273 -11.64 17.15 -18.44
CA GLN A 273 -12.71 17.06 -19.43
C GLN A 273 -12.26 16.35 -20.72
N LEU A 274 -11.04 16.61 -21.21
CA LEU A 274 -10.50 15.89 -22.38
C LEU A 274 -10.41 14.38 -22.13
N THR A 275 -9.99 13.99 -20.92
CA THR A 275 -9.96 12.58 -20.51
C THR A 275 -11.37 12.00 -20.49
N THR A 276 -12.33 12.68 -19.87
CA THR A 276 -13.74 12.25 -19.83
C THR A 276 -14.34 12.11 -21.23
N ILE A 277 -14.00 13.00 -22.18
CA ILE A 277 -14.44 12.90 -23.58
C ILE A 277 -13.92 11.61 -24.24
N MET A 278 -12.63 11.28 -24.05
CA MET A 278 -12.04 10.05 -24.58
C MET A 278 -12.72 8.81 -23.98
N THR A 279 -12.89 8.79 -22.66
CA THR A 279 -13.58 7.74 -21.91
C THR A 279 -15.00 7.54 -22.42
N ARG A 280 -15.80 8.61 -22.50
CA ARG A 280 -17.19 8.55 -22.96
C ARG A 280 -17.32 8.02 -24.38
N ARG A 281 -16.46 8.49 -25.28
CA ARG A 281 -16.47 8.05 -26.68
C ARG A 281 -16.23 6.55 -26.80
N ASN A 282 -15.28 5.99 -26.06
CA ASN A 282 -15.03 4.55 -26.10
C ASN A 282 -16.13 3.76 -25.36
N THR A 283 -16.73 4.28 -24.28
CA THR A 283 -17.90 3.68 -23.63
C THR A 283 -19.08 3.56 -24.62
N ASP A 284 -19.39 4.63 -25.35
CA ASP A 284 -20.51 4.63 -26.32
C ASP A 284 -20.30 3.60 -27.44
N GLN A 285 -19.05 3.39 -27.87
CA GLN A 285 -18.71 2.34 -28.83
C GLN A 285 -18.95 0.93 -28.27
N GLN A 286 -18.66 0.69 -27.00
CA GLN A 286 -18.88 -0.62 -26.37
C GLN A 286 -20.36 -0.89 -26.09
N LEU A 287 -21.12 0.14 -25.73
CA LEU A 287 -22.57 0.03 -25.55
C LEU A 287 -23.29 -0.36 -26.85
N ALA A 288 -22.78 0.06 -28.00
CA ALA A 288 -23.30 -0.36 -29.31
C ALA A 288 -23.08 -1.85 -29.62
N LEU A 289 -22.26 -2.57 -28.83
CA LEU A 289 -22.03 -4.02 -28.95
C LEU A 289 -23.02 -4.85 -28.12
N LEU A 290 -23.85 -4.20 -27.29
CA LEU A 290 -24.87 -4.90 -26.50
C LEU A 290 -26.00 -5.40 -27.42
N SER A 291 -26.42 -6.62 -27.18
CA SER A 291 -27.57 -7.27 -27.81
C SER A 291 -28.84 -7.04 -26.99
N GLU A 292 -30.00 -7.42 -27.54
CA GLU A 292 -31.29 -7.33 -26.85
C GLU A 292 -31.39 -8.21 -25.59
N GLN A 293 -30.54 -9.22 -25.47
CA GLN A 293 -30.49 -10.11 -24.30
C GLN A 293 -29.61 -9.56 -23.17
N ASP A 294 -28.79 -8.56 -23.46
CA ASP A 294 -27.89 -7.97 -22.46
C ASP A 294 -28.62 -6.97 -21.58
N VAL A 295 -28.11 -6.79 -20.36
CA VAL A 295 -28.68 -5.87 -19.37
C VAL A 295 -27.69 -4.75 -19.09
N LEU A 296 -28.05 -3.52 -19.48
CA LEU A 296 -27.34 -2.31 -19.10
C LEU A 296 -27.91 -1.75 -17.81
N ILE A 297 -27.08 -1.63 -16.78
CA ILE A 297 -27.40 -1.00 -15.50
C ILE A 297 -26.65 0.34 -15.43
N ARG A 298 -27.40 1.42 -15.27
CA ARG A 298 -26.88 2.77 -15.04
C ARG A 298 -27.40 3.32 -13.73
N PRO A 299 -26.63 3.19 -12.63
CA PRO A 299 -26.99 3.81 -11.36
C PRO A 299 -27.09 5.34 -11.50
N ASP A 300 -28.06 5.95 -10.83
CA ASP A 300 -28.16 7.41 -10.76
C ASP A 300 -27.10 7.94 -9.77
N LEU A 301 -26.02 8.49 -10.31
CA LEU A 301 -24.87 8.99 -9.55
C LEU A 301 -24.68 10.50 -9.74
N ASP A 302 -25.73 11.21 -10.16
CA ASP A 302 -25.69 12.66 -10.33
C ASP A 302 -25.40 13.35 -9.00
N GLY A 303 -24.55 14.37 -9.05
CA GLY A 303 -24.09 15.09 -7.85
C GLY A 303 -22.92 14.42 -7.10
N PHE A 304 -22.53 13.19 -7.44
CA PHE A 304 -21.35 12.54 -6.88
C PHE A 304 -20.12 12.76 -7.77
N SER A 305 -18.99 13.06 -7.15
CA SER A 305 -17.70 13.22 -7.83
C SER A 305 -16.93 11.90 -7.81
N SER A 306 -16.25 11.56 -8.90
CA SER A 306 -15.31 10.43 -8.98
C SER A 306 -14.09 10.58 -8.06
N ALA A 307 -13.88 11.76 -7.47
CA ALA A 307 -12.85 12.03 -6.47
C ALA A 307 -13.36 11.98 -5.01
N ASN A 308 -14.66 11.77 -4.75
CA ASN A 308 -15.21 11.79 -3.39
C ASN A 308 -15.47 10.38 -2.85
N PHE A 309 -14.57 9.88 -2.01
CA PHE A 309 -14.59 8.52 -1.45
C PHE A 309 -15.29 8.40 -0.09
N TYR A 310 -15.84 9.48 0.48
CA TYR A 310 -16.42 9.46 1.84
C TYR A 310 -17.89 9.03 1.90
N ASN A 311 -18.52 8.74 0.75
CA ASN A 311 -19.95 8.46 0.64
C ASN A 311 -20.24 6.99 0.31
N ALA A 312 -19.38 6.05 0.74
CA ALA A 312 -19.47 4.64 0.37
C ALA A 312 -20.86 4.02 0.60
N PRO A 313 -21.51 4.16 1.78
CA PRO A 313 -22.83 3.56 2.01
C PRO A 313 -23.91 4.07 1.04
N VAL A 314 -23.88 5.35 0.70
CA VAL A 314 -24.86 5.95 -0.23
C VAL A 314 -24.64 5.42 -1.65
N LEU A 315 -23.38 5.32 -2.08
CA LEU A 315 -23.04 4.79 -3.41
C LEU A 315 -23.45 3.32 -3.55
N PHE A 316 -23.31 2.50 -2.51
CA PHE A 316 -23.81 1.12 -2.49
C PHE A 316 -25.32 1.07 -2.74
N GLU A 317 -26.09 1.89 -2.03
CA GLU A 317 -27.55 1.93 -2.19
C GLU A 317 -28.00 2.43 -3.56
N LEU A 318 -27.29 3.40 -4.15
CA LEU A 318 -27.58 3.89 -5.50
C LEU A 318 -27.30 2.80 -6.55
N GLY A 319 -26.21 2.04 -6.39
CA GLY A 319 -25.91 0.88 -7.22
C GLY A 319 -26.98 -0.21 -7.13
N ALA A 320 -27.38 -0.56 -5.90
CA ALA A 320 -28.43 -1.55 -5.67
C ALA A 320 -29.79 -1.09 -6.24
N SER A 321 -30.13 0.18 -6.07
CA SER A 321 -31.36 0.76 -6.63
C SER A 321 -31.35 0.71 -8.17
N GLY A 322 -30.20 1.03 -8.78
CA GLY A 322 -29.99 0.88 -10.22
C GLY A 322 -30.28 -0.55 -10.69
N ALA A 323 -29.68 -1.56 -10.05
CA ALA A 323 -29.90 -2.96 -10.40
C ALA A 323 -31.35 -3.43 -10.19
N ARG A 324 -31.99 -3.05 -9.07
CA ARG A 324 -33.39 -3.42 -8.77
C ARG A 324 -34.37 -2.89 -9.81
N THR A 325 -34.08 -1.74 -10.42
CA THR A 325 -34.90 -1.18 -11.51
C THR A 325 -34.91 -2.07 -12.75
N HIS A 326 -33.89 -2.93 -12.91
CA HIS A 326 -33.77 -3.91 -13.98
C HIS A 326 -34.13 -5.35 -13.54
N ALA A 327 -34.76 -5.55 -12.38
CA ALA A 327 -35.07 -6.88 -11.84
C ALA A 327 -35.84 -7.77 -12.84
N VAL A 328 -36.78 -7.22 -13.61
CA VAL A 328 -37.52 -7.99 -14.62
C VAL A 328 -36.59 -8.52 -15.72
N ALA A 329 -35.68 -7.67 -16.21
CA ALA A 329 -34.70 -8.05 -17.22
C ALA A 329 -33.67 -9.03 -16.65
N LEU A 330 -33.34 -8.94 -15.37
CA LEU A 330 -32.37 -9.83 -14.71
C LEU A 330 -32.96 -11.20 -14.31
N ASN A 331 -34.27 -11.28 -14.06
CA ASN A 331 -34.91 -12.47 -13.49
C ASN A 331 -34.78 -13.73 -14.36
N HIS A 332 -34.62 -13.60 -15.68
CA HIS A 332 -34.43 -14.76 -16.57
C HIS A 332 -33.05 -15.43 -16.40
N LEU A 333 -32.10 -14.78 -15.73
CA LEU A 333 -30.76 -15.29 -15.41
C LEU A 333 -30.70 -15.94 -14.01
N ALA A 334 -31.73 -15.75 -13.19
CA ALA A 334 -31.79 -16.31 -11.84
C ALA A 334 -31.86 -17.84 -11.89
N VAL A 335 -31.13 -18.48 -10.98
CA VAL A 335 -31.16 -19.95 -10.84
C VAL A 335 -31.96 -20.38 -9.60
N SER A 336 -32.22 -21.68 -9.50
CA SER A 336 -32.84 -22.24 -8.31
C SER A 336 -31.96 -22.01 -7.07
N TYR A 337 -32.56 -22.02 -5.89
CA TYR A 337 -31.79 -21.88 -4.65
C TYR A 337 -30.72 -22.99 -4.50
N GLU A 338 -31.02 -24.22 -4.94
CA GLU A 338 -30.07 -25.34 -4.90
C GLU A 338 -28.86 -25.09 -5.81
N ASP A 339 -29.09 -24.67 -7.05
CA ASP A 339 -28.03 -24.32 -8.00
C ASP A 339 -27.19 -23.13 -7.50
N TRP A 340 -27.84 -22.15 -6.84
CA TRP A 340 -27.16 -21.02 -6.23
C TRP A 340 -26.24 -21.45 -5.09
N GLN A 341 -26.70 -22.34 -4.21
CA GLN A 341 -25.86 -22.88 -3.13
C GLN A 341 -24.68 -23.69 -3.68
N ALA A 342 -24.90 -24.46 -4.76
CA ALA A 342 -23.82 -25.18 -5.45
C ALA A 342 -22.80 -24.21 -6.06
N TYR A 343 -23.27 -23.15 -6.72
CA TYR A 343 -22.43 -22.07 -7.26
C TYR A 343 -21.59 -21.41 -6.16
N ARG A 344 -22.21 -21.01 -5.04
CA ARG A 344 -21.53 -20.38 -3.89
C ARG A 344 -20.49 -21.31 -3.25
N SER A 345 -20.81 -22.60 -3.14
CA SER A 345 -19.89 -23.60 -2.58
C SER A 345 -18.64 -23.78 -3.46
N ARG A 346 -18.81 -23.74 -4.79
CA ARG A 346 -17.68 -23.78 -5.74
C ARG A 346 -16.75 -22.58 -5.57
N LEU A 347 -17.29 -21.38 -5.36
CA LEU A 347 -16.48 -20.18 -5.14
C LEU A 347 -15.69 -20.24 -3.83
N ALA A 348 -16.29 -20.77 -2.76
CA ALA A 348 -15.66 -20.87 -1.43
C ALA A 348 -14.53 -21.92 -1.33
N ALA A 349 -14.54 -22.94 -2.20
CA ALA A 349 -13.54 -24.02 -2.19
C ALA A 349 -12.14 -23.59 -2.65
N ALA A 350 -12.01 -22.41 -3.25
CA ALA A 350 -10.79 -21.90 -3.87
C ALA A 350 -9.85 -21.13 -2.91
N ASN A 351 -9.72 -21.60 -1.66
CA ASN A 351 -8.78 -21.02 -0.69
C ASN A 351 -7.38 -21.60 -0.88
N TYR A 352 -6.45 -20.77 -1.36
CA TYR A 352 -5.05 -21.16 -1.49
C TYR A 352 -4.28 -20.80 -0.21
N SER A 353 -3.73 -21.82 0.45
CA SER A 353 -2.77 -21.62 1.55
C SER A 353 -1.37 -21.47 0.96
N ALA A 354 -0.71 -20.35 1.26
CA ALA A 354 0.70 -20.20 0.95
C ALA A 354 1.48 -21.29 1.70
N GLY A 355 2.07 -22.23 0.96
CA GLY A 355 2.95 -23.24 1.51
C GLY A 355 4.22 -22.62 2.12
N LEU A 356 5.19 -23.47 2.49
CA LEU A 356 6.48 -22.99 2.97
C LEU A 356 7.21 -22.16 1.91
N ILE A 357 7.93 -21.14 2.34
CA ILE A 357 8.76 -20.33 1.46
C ILE A 357 9.91 -21.20 0.93
N ALA A 358 9.94 -21.41 -0.39
CA ALA A 358 10.99 -22.19 -1.07
C ALA A 358 12.20 -21.32 -1.44
N SER A 359 11.96 -20.08 -1.84
CA SER A 359 13.02 -19.10 -2.17
C SER A 359 12.53 -17.68 -1.93
N ILE A 360 13.49 -16.78 -1.63
CA ILE A 360 13.27 -15.34 -1.52
C ILE A 360 14.19 -14.65 -2.51
N ASP A 361 13.60 -14.10 -3.57
CA ASP A 361 14.29 -13.40 -4.63
C ASP A 361 14.10 -11.89 -4.46
N VAL A 362 15.17 -11.12 -4.67
CA VAL A 362 15.14 -9.66 -4.55
C VAL A 362 15.52 -9.06 -5.90
N GLU A 363 14.52 -8.52 -6.60
CA GLU A 363 14.68 -7.70 -7.79
C GLU A 363 14.94 -6.26 -7.37
N HIS A 364 16.10 -5.71 -7.74
CA HIS A 364 16.50 -4.36 -7.37
C HIS A 364 17.17 -3.65 -8.55
N ASP A 365 16.95 -2.34 -8.65
CA ASP A 365 17.41 -1.57 -9.81
C ASP A 365 18.82 -0.98 -9.68
N ARG A 366 19.34 -0.66 -8.47
CA ARG A 366 20.75 -0.19 -8.27
C ARG A 366 21.20 -0.10 -6.78
N ARG A 367 22.43 0.42 -6.60
CA ARG A 367 23.23 0.83 -5.40
C ARG A 367 23.13 0.03 -4.10
N LEU A 368 21.99 -0.01 -3.43
CA LEU A 368 21.83 -0.80 -2.20
C LEU A 368 21.62 -2.26 -2.59
N GLY A 369 22.67 -3.07 -2.43
CA GLY A 369 22.69 -4.45 -2.91
C GLY A 369 21.70 -5.37 -2.19
N ARG A 370 21.45 -6.55 -2.79
CA ARG A 370 20.57 -7.61 -2.26
C ARG A 370 20.73 -7.89 -0.76
N LYS A 371 21.96 -7.83 -0.24
CA LYS A 371 22.24 -8.04 1.19
C LYS A 371 21.57 -6.99 2.09
N PHE A 372 21.56 -5.73 1.68
CA PHE A 372 20.92 -4.63 2.44
C PHE A 372 19.41 -4.85 2.61
N LEU A 373 18.75 -5.30 1.54
CA LEU A 373 17.32 -5.59 1.54
C LEU A 373 17.03 -6.89 2.29
N ARG A 374 17.82 -7.95 2.02
CA ARG A 374 17.60 -9.28 2.61
C ARG A 374 17.64 -9.27 4.14
N GLU A 375 18.57 -8.54 4.74
CA GLU A 375 18.71 -8.42 6.20
C GLU A 375 17.53 -7.68 6.86
N ARG A 376 16.73 -6.93 6.10
CA ARG A 376 15.53 -6.24 6.59
C ARG A 376 14.25 -7.07 6.48
N ILE A 377 14.31 -8.21 5.80
CA ILE A 377 13.17 -9.09 5.59
C ILE A 377 13.27 -10.24 6.59
N ARG A 378 12.36 -10.30 7.56
CA ARG A 378 12.37 -11.31 8.62
C ARG A 378 12.00 -12.71 8.12
N GLN A 379 11.27 -12.80 7.02
CA GLN A 379 10.86 -14.07 6.40
C GLN A 379 12.07 -14.96 6.08
N LYS A 380 11.95 -16.26 6.30
CA LYS A 380 13.02 -17.25 6.02
C LYS A 380 12.53 -18.38 5.12
N VAL A 381 13.47 -18.95 4.38
CA VAL A 381 13.24 -20.15 3.58
C VAL A 381 12.96 -21.32 4.52
N GLY A 382 11.94 -22.12 4.19
CA GLY A 382 11.46 -23.25 4.99
C GLY A 382 10.42 -22.89 6.06
N GLU A 383 10.11 -21.60 6.26
CA GLU A 383 9.05 -21.15 7.16
C GLU A 383 7.77 -20.81 6.37
N PRO A 384 6.58 -20.87 6.98
CA PRO A 384 5.36 -20.31 6.39
C PRO A 384 5.49 -18.82 6.15
N LEU A 385 4.84 -18.31 5.10
CA LEU A 385 4.81 -16.88 4.84
C LEU A 385 3.92 -16.15 5.87
N ASP A 386 4.53 -15.28 6.65
CA ASP A 386 3.80 -14.31 7.47
C ASP A 386 3.69 -12.99 6.68
N VAL A 387 2.52 -12.80 6.06
CA VAL A 387 2.24 -11.64 5.20
C VAL A 387 2.26 -10.34 5.99
N ASP A 388 1.69 -10.31 7.19
CA ASP A 388 1.59 -9.10 8.00
C ASP A 388 2.99 -8.64 8.46
N ALA A 389 3.85 -9.59 8.84
CA ALA A 389 5.24 -9.31 9.17
C ALA A 389 6.04 -8.85 7.93
N LEU A 390 5.83 -9.49 6.77
CA LEU A 390 6.48 -9.08 5.52
C LEU A 390 6.08 -7.65 5.13
N GLU A 391 4.79 -7.32 5.13
CA GLU A 391 4.33 -5.98 4.78
C GLU A 391 4.84 -4.92 5.75
N THR A 392 4.95 -5.25 7.03
CA THR A 392 5.61 -4.38 8.02
C THR A 392 7.08 -4.13 7.65
N ASP A 393 7.81 -5.16 7.22
CA ASP A 393 9.21 -5.04 6.80
C ASP A 393 9.33 -4.18 5.53
N LEU A 394 8.44 -4.38 4.55
CA LEU A 394 8.39 -3.60 3.32
C LEU A 394 8.02 -2.13 3.58
N LYS A 395 7.07 -1.85 4.47
CA LYS A 395 6.73 -0.49 4.92
C LYS A 395 7.93 0.20 5.60
N ARG A 396 8.72 -0.53 6.40
CA ARG A 396 9.97 -0.01 6.99
C ARG A 396 11.05 0.26 5.94
N ILE A 397 11.21 -0.62 4.96
CA ILE A 397 12.13 -0.39 3.82
C ILE A 397 11.70 0.87 3.05
N TYR A 398 10.40 1.02 2.81
CA TYR A 398 9.85 2.22 2.17
C TYR A 398 10.08 3.48 3.02
N GLY A 399 9.92 3.37 4.35
CA GLY A 399 10.13 4.43 5.34
C GLY A 399 11.56 4.96 5.45
N LEU A 400 12.56 4.26 4.87
CA LEU A 400 13.91 4.79 4.71
C LEU A 400 13.94 6.04 3.81
N GLY A 401 13.00 6.09 2.86
CA GLY A 401 12.80 7.19 1.93
C GLY A 401 13.63 7.12 0.65
N TYR A 402 14.26 5.98 0.34
CA TYR A 402 15.08 5.78 -0.87
C TYR A 402 14.29 5.26 -2.08
N TYR A 403 13.19 4.56 -1.83
CA TYR A 403 12.44 3.85 -2.85
C TYR A 403 11.16 4.60 -3.21
N GLU A 404 10.80 4.56 -4.49
CA GLU A 404 9.49 4.94 -5.01
C GLU A 404 8.49 3.79 -4.83
N ILE A 405 8.94 2.56 -5.10
CA ILE A 405 8.11 1.35 -5.06
C ILE A 405 8.83 0.27 -4.24
N VAL A 406 8.09 -0.38 -3.35
CA VAL A 406 8.53 -1.55 -2.57
C VAL A 406 7.38 -2.56 -2.55
N SER A 407 7.41 -3.55 -3.41
CA SER A 407 6.33 -4.54 -3.53
C SER A 407 6.83 -5.95 -3.38
N TYR A 408 5.90 -6.90 -3.25
CA TYR A 408 6.18 -8.31 -3.31
C TYR A 408 5.17 -9.03 -4.19
N SER A 409 5.55 -10.21 -4.64
CA SER A 409 4.70 -11.14 -5.36
C SER A 409 5.05 -12.56 -4.95
N GLN A 410 4.07 -13.45 -5.05
CA GLN A 410 4.23 -14.86 -4.76
C GLN A 410 3.99 -15.65 -6.04
N SER A 411 4.77 -16.70 -6.25
CA SER A 411 4.59 -17.62 -7.39
C SER A 411 4.77 -19.07 -6.93
N PRO A 412 4.03 -20.03 -7.51
CA PRO A 412 4.24 -21.44 -7.22
C PRO A 412 5.67 -21.91 -7.58
N SER A 413 6.24 -22.79 -6.75
CA SER A 413 7.55 -23.43 -6.96
C SER A 413 7.46 -24.93 -6.62
N PRO A 414 8.26 -25.81 -7.25
CA PRO A 414 8.22 -27.26 -6.96
C PRO A 414 8.36 -27.62 -5.47
N ASN A 415 9.05 -26.78 -4.71
CA ASN A 415 9.36 -27.00 -3.30
C ASN A 415 8.57 -26.07 -2.34
N GLY A 416 7.53 -25.38 -2.82
CA GLY A 416 6.72 -24.46 -2.02
C GLY A 416 6.42 -23.15 -2.76
N THR A 417 6.52 -22.02 -2.06
CA THR A 417 6.23 -20.69 -2.62
C THR A 417 7.52 -19.93 -2.91
N ARG A 418 7.68 -19.37 -4.11
CA ARG A 418 8.71 -18.37 -4.41
C ARG A 418 8.18 -17.00 -4.04
N LEU A 419 8.85 -16.33 -3.10
CA LEU A 419 8.59 -14.94 -2.74
C LEU A 419 9.55 -14.04 -3.52
N THR A 420 9.01 -13.12 -4.31
CA THR A 420 9.81 -12.12 -5.05
C THR A 420 9.54 -10.74 -4.50
N ILE A 421 10.57 -10.05 -4.04
CA ILE A 421 10.51 -8.68 -3.52
C ILE A 421 11.09 -7.76 -4.58
N LYS A 422 10.32 -6.75 -4.96
CA LYS A 422 10.68 -5.80 -6.01
C LYS A 422 10.82 -4.42 -5.41
N VAL A 423 11.96 -3.79 -5.62
CA VAL A 423 12.18 -2.41 -5.20
C VAL A 423 12.63 -1.55 -6.37
N GLN A 424 12.05 -0.35 -6.45
CA GLN A 424 12.41 0.67 -7.41
C GLN A 424 12.89 1.91 -6.64
N GLU A 425 14.14 2.31 -6.86
CA GLU A 425 14.70 3.55 -6.29
C GLU A 425 13.96 4.78 -6.83
N LYS A 426 14.00 5.86 -6.06
CA LYS A 426 13.51 7.16 -6.53
C LYS A 426 14.27 7.59 -7.78
N SER A 427 13.53 7.88 -8.84
CA SER A 427 14.02 8.42 -10.12
C SER A 427 14.72 9.78 -9.96
N TRP A 428 14.32 10.56 -8.95
CA TRP A 428 14.99 11.80 -8.52
C TRP A 428 16.03 11.57 -7.42
N GLY A 429 16.28 10.33 -7.00
CA GLY A 429 17.39 9.99 -6.13
C GLY A 429 18.74 10.10 -6.83
N PRO A 430 19.84 9.90 -6.11
CA PRO A 430 19.96 9.47 -4.71
C PRO A 430 20.06 10.64 -3.70
N ASN A 431 20.14 11.88 -4.17
CA ASN A 431 20.30 13.02 -3.26
C ASN A 431 19.03 13.85 -3.25
N TYR A 432 18.57 14.23 -2.06
CA TYR A 432 17.24 14.79 -1.88
C TYR A 432 17.30 16.18 -1.26
N LEU A 433 16.43 17.07 -1.75
CA LEU A 433 16.19 18.39 -1.16
C LEU A 433 14.90 18.36 -0.34
N SER A 434 14.97 18.93 0.86
CA SER A 434 13.82 19.15 1.74
C SER A 434 13.79 20.60 2.19
N PHE A 435 12.60 21.10 2.50
CA PHE A 435 12.35 22.50 2.88
C PHE A 435 11.45 22.57 4.11
N GLY A 436 11.54 23.68 4.81
CA GLY A 436 10.67 23.98 5.94
C GLY A 436 10.43 25.46 6.11
N LEU A 437 9.25 25.80 6.60
CA LEU A 437 8.88 27.13 7.01
C LEU A 437 8.31 27.03 8.41
N ASN A 438 8.89 27.75 9.36
CA ASN A 438 8.43 27.82 10.73
C ASN A 438 8.02 29.26 11.04
N PHE A 439 6.82 29.42 11.58
CA PHE A 439 6.30 30.67 12.09
C PHE A 439 5.72 30.41 13.49
N GLU A 440 6.22 31.12 14.48
CA GLU A 440 5.76 31.07 15.87
C GLU A 440 5.53 32.50 16.35
N ASP A 441 4.45 32.74 17.05
CA ASP A 441 4.14 34.04 17.65
C ASP A 441 3.52 33.80 19.04
N ASN A 442 4.07 34.47 20.05
CA ASN A 442 3.54 34.41 21.41
C ASN A 442 2.51 35.52 21.70
N PHE A 443 2.22 36.39 20.72
CA PHE A 443 1.37 37.58 20.81
C PHE A 443 1.80 38.59 21.89
N ASP A 444 3.00 38.43 22.44
CA ASP A 444 3.58 39.24 23.52
C ASP A 444 4.96 39.79 23.10
N GLY A 445 5.15 39.98 21.79
CA GLY A 445 6.28 40.68 21.20
C GLY A 445 7.44 39.82 20.68
N ASP A 446 7.41 38.50 20.85
CA ASP A 446 8.39 37.59 20.24
C ASP A 446 7.74 36.79 19.08
N THR A 447 7.99 37.26 17.86
CA THR A 447 7.65 36.53 16.63
C THR A 447 8.91 35.86 16.07
N ARG A 448 8.86 34.55 15.81
CA ARG A 448 9.90 33.79 15.13
C ARG A 448 9.46 33.41 13.74
N PHE A 449 10.34 33.66 12.76
CA PHE A 449 10.16 33.20 11.38
C PHE A 449 11.45 32.54 10.91
N ASN A 450 11.35 31.34 10.36
CA ASN A 450 12.50 30.61 9.83
C ASN A 450 12.16 29.93 8.51
N LEU A 451 13.05 30.07 7.53
CA LEU A 451 13.06 29.32 6.28
C LEU A 451 14.23 28.33 6.30
N ALA A 452 13.96 27.05 6.10
CA ALA A 452 14.94 25.99 6.18
C ALA A 452 15.03 25.21 4.85
N SER A 453 16.23 24.77 4.52
CA SER A 453 16.51 23.86 3.40
C SER A 453 17.53 22.81 3.84
N SER A 454 17.46 21.60 3.28
CA SER A 454 18.43 20.55 3.54
C SER A 454 18.72 19.75 2.28
N LEU A 455 20.01 19.51 2.03
CA LEU A 455 20.50 18.52 1.08
C LEU A 455 20.89 17.26 1.84
N ARG A 456 20.33 16.13 1.43
CA ARG A 456 20.70 14.80 1.93
C ARG A 456 21.25 13.96 0.79
N VAL A 457 22.51 13.55 0.93
CA VAL A 457 23.20 12.61 0.04
C VAL A 457 23.12 11.24 0.70
N THR A 458 22.55 10.25 0.01
CA THR A 458 22.36 8.89 0.54
C THR A 458 23.28 7.89 -0.14
N GLU A 459 23.30 6.67 0.41
CA GLU A 459 23.94 5.51 -0.22
C GLU A 459 25.45 5.72 -0.45
N LEU A 460 26.10 6.34 0.53
CA LEU A 460 27.52 6.66 0.48
C LEU A 460 28.42 5.43 0.68
N ASN A 461 27.88 4.32 1.21
CA ASN A 461 28.53 3.02 1.30
C ASN A 461 27.50 1.89 1.36
N GLU A 462 27.98 0.63 1.42
CA GLU A 462 27.13 -0.57 1.44
C GLU A 462 26.17 -0.66 2.63
N LEU A 463 26.50 -0.01 3.75
CA LEU A 463 25.65 0.06 4.93
C LEU A 463 24.61 1.19 4.83
N GLY A 464 24.63 1.99 3.77
CA GLY A 464 23.67 3.07 3.55
C GLY A 464 23.98 4.36 4.31
N ALA A 465 25.26 4.67 4.52
CA ALA A 465 25.68 5.93 5.13
C ALA A 465 25.11 7.16 4.38
N GLU A 466 24.88 8.23 5.14
CA GLU A 466 24.30 9.46 4.64
C GLU A 466 25.10 10.68 5.08
N TRP A 467 25.14 11.67 4.20
CA TRP A 467 25.59 13.01 4.53
C TRP A 467 24.39 13.94 4.41
N GLN A 468 24.09 14.69 5.46
CA GLN A 468 23.11 15.75 5.43
C GLN A 468 23.74 17.11 5.74
N THR A 469 23.43 18.11 4.92
CA THR A 469 23.69 19.53 5.21
C THR A 469 22.35 20.27 5.24
N GLY A 470 22.08 20.96 6.33
CA GLY A 470 20.89 21.78 6.53
C GLY A 470 21.27 23.22 6.78
N MET A 471 20.51 24.14 6.18
CA MET A 471 20.62 25.58 6.36
C MET A 471 19.26 26.15 6.75
N GLN A 472 19.24 27.01 7.75
CA GLN A 472 18.06 27.74 8.22
C GLN A 472 18.41 29.22 8.28
N LEU A 473 17.53 30.06 7.73
CA LEU A 473 17.62 31.51 7.69
C LEU A 473 16.39 32.09 8.40
N GLY A 474 16.52 33.27 8.99
CA GLY A 474 15.42 33.92 9.73
C GLY A 474 15.86 34.34 11.12
N THR A 475 14.95 34.22 12.09
CA THR A 475 15.18 34.62 13.49
C THR A 475 16.28 33.78 14.15
N GLU A 476 16.35 32.49 13.84
CA GLU A 476 17.32 31.54 14.41
C GLU A 476 18.17 30.92 13.29
N PRO A 477 19.14 31.67 12.73
CA PRO A 477 19.94 31.15 11.64
C PRO A 477 20.80 29.98 12.11
N ARG A 478 20.83 28.91 11.30
CA ARG A 478 21.56 27.68 11.60
C ARG A 478 22.14 27.09 10.33
N ILE A 479 23.36 26.57 10.42
CA ILE A 479 23.90 25.62 9.45
C ILE A 479 24.41 24.40 10.20
N ARG A 480 24.00 23.21 9.77
CA ARG A 480 24.48 21.95 10.34
C ARG A 480 24.84 21.02 9.20
N THR A 481 26.06 20.48 9.26
CA THR A 481 26.50 19.40 8.39
C THR A 481 26.79 18.17 9.24
N GLN A 482 26.34 17.01 8.80
CA GLN A 482 26.50 15.78 9.56
C GLN A 482 26.67 14.56 8.67
N TRP A 483 27.52 13.64 9.12
CA TRP A 483 27.68 12.30 8.61
C TRP A 483 26.94 11.32 9.52
N TYR A 484 26.11 10.46 8.93
CA TYR A 484 25.40 9.38 9.60
C TYR A 484 25.92 8.05 9.06
N GLN A 485 26.45 7.21 9.95
CA GLN A 485 26.99 5.89 9.64
C GLN A 485 26.20 4.80 10.36
N PRO A 486 25.35 4.04 9.66
CA PRO A 486 24.84 2.77 10.18
C PRO A 486 25.98 1.80 10.48
N LEU A 487 25.86 1.04 11.56
CA LEU A 487 26.82 -0.01 11.94
C LEU A 487 26.29 -1.42 11.62
N ASP A 488 25.04 -1.51 11.19
CA ASP A 488 24.37 -2.71 10.73
C ASP A 488 23.39 -2.38 9.61
N TYR A 489 22.93 -3.40 8.90
CA TYR A 489 21.95 -3.20 7.85
C TYR A 489 20.62 -2.72 8.43
N GLY A 490 20.16 -3.17 9.61
CA GLY A 490 18.87 -2.74 10.19
C GLY A 490 18.77 -1.25 10.55
N TYR A 491 19.89 -0.52 10.58
CA TYR A 491 20.03 0.83 11.14
C TYR A 491 19.77 0.86 12.65
N GLU A 492 19.86 -0.30 13.31
CA GLU A 492 19.63 -0.42 14.73
C GLU A 492 20.71 0.29 15.53
N ARG A 493 21.96 0.28 15.05
CA ARG A 493 23.08 0.99 15.69
C ARG A 493 23.74 1.93 14.69
N PHE A 494 24.14 3.10 15.16
CA PHE A 494 24.71 4.12 14.28
C PHE A 494 25.66 5.06 15.01
N VAL A 495 26.52 5.71 14.22
CA VAL A 495 27.37 6.82 14.63
C VAL A 495 26.97 8.07 13.86
N VAL A 496 26.93 9.22 14.55
CA VAL A 496 26.73 10.54 13.92
C VAL A 496 27.92 11.42 14.24
N ALA A 497 28.51 12.03 13.23
CA ALA A 497 29.50 13.09 13.40
C ALA A 497 28.94 14.38 12.79
N GLY A 498 28.83 15.43 13.59
CA GLY A 498 28.19 16.68 13.21
C GLY A 498 29.07 17.89 13.49
N ILE A 499 28.91 18.92 12.65
CA ILE A 499 29.38 20.28 12.92
C ILE A 499 28.21 21.22 12.70
N GLN A 500 27.99 22.14 13.63
CA GLN A 500 26.92 23.12 13.55
C GLN A 500 27.37 24.51 13.98
N TYR A 501 26.81 25.48 13.28
CA TYR A 501 26.75 26.86 13.71
C TYR A 501 25.29 27.26 13.86
N PHE A 502 24.93 27.93 14.95
CA PHE A 502 23.61 28.51 15.11
C PHE A 502 23.66 29.75 15.97
N ARG A 503 22.69 30.64 15.78
CA ARG A 503 22.44 31.74 16.71
C ARG A 503 21.13 31.53 17.42
N ASP A 504 21.12 31.90 18.69
CA ASP A 504 19.95 31.86 19.55
C ASP A 504 19.89 33.14 20.39
N ARG A 505 18.68 33.48 20.83
CA ARG A 505 18.39 34.71 21.54
C ARG A 505 17.89 34.41 22.94
N PHE A 506 18.60 34.92 23.93
CA PHE A 506 18.27 34.70 25.34
C PHE A 506 17.74 35.99 25.97
N GLY A 507 16.54 35.93 26.54
CA GLY A 507 16.06 36.95 27.46
C GLY A 507 16.75 36.83 28.82
N VAL A 508 17.27 37.93 29.34
CA VAL A 508 17.76 38.04 30.71
C VAL A 508 16.67 38.72 31.52
N TYR A 509 16.23 38.08 32.60
CA TYR A 509 15.15 38.55 33.45
C TYR A 509 15.68 38.92 34.82
N ASN A 510 15.11 39.96 35.43
CA ASN A 510 15.38 40.28 36.83
C ASN A 510 14.59 39.36 37.77
N MET A 511 14.82 39.48 39.08
CA MET A 511 14.10 38.71 40.10
C MET A 511 12.59 38.99 40.13
N GLY A 512 12.14 40.12 39.56
CA GLY A 512 10.72 40.47 39.41
C GLY A 512 10.06 39.88 38.16
N GLY A 513 10.80 39.13 37.33
CA GLY A 513 10.29 38.54 36.09
C GLY A 513 10.26 39.50 34.90
N GLU A 514 10.77 40.73 35.05
CA GLU A 514 10.86 41.68 33.94
C GLU A 514 12.12 41.42 33.10
N ARG A 515 11.98 41.47 31.78
CA ARG A 515 13.09 41.31 30.84
C ARG A 515 13.97 42.55 30.87
N VAL A 516 15.21 42.42 31.35
CA VAL A 516 16.18 43.52 31.51
C VAL A 516 17.27 43.53 30.44
N ALA A 517 17.48 42.40 29.76
CA ALA A 517 18.35 42.36 28.59
C ALA A 517 17.94 41.27 27.58
N GLU A 518 18.48 41.37 26.38
CA GLU A 518 18.44 40.38 25.33
C GLU A 518 19.85 40.14 24.82
N LEU A 519 20.24 38.87 24.74
CA LEU A 519 21.56 38.43 24.29
C LEU A 519 21.40 37.58 23.03
N ASP A 520 22.00 38.03 21.92
CA ASP A 520 22.16 37.22 20.71
C ASP A 520 23.50 36.48 20.81
N VAL A 521 23.46 35.15 20.89
CA VAL A 521 24.63 34.30 21.12
C VAL A 521 24.85 33.38 19.93
N ALA A 522 26.06 33.39 19.39
CA ALA A 522 26.50 32.52 18.31
C ALA A 522 27.26 31.31 18.85
N PHE A 523 26.80 30.11 18.51
CA PHE A 523 27.39 28.84 18.90
C PHE A 523 28.10 28.19 17.71
N ARG A 524 29.28 27.65 17.95
CA ARG A 524 30.05 26.85 16.98
C ARG A 524 30.45 25.55 17.66
N GLN A 525 29.90 24.44 17.19
CA GLN A 525 29.98 23.16 17.89
C GLN A 525 30.28 22.02 16.92
N ALA A 526 31.05 21.05 17.40
CA ALA A 526 31.18 19.74 16.82
C ALA A 526 30.61 18.70 17.79
N ASP A 527 29.95 17.67 17.25
CA ASP A 527 29.38 16.58 18.02
C ASP A 527 29.71 15.22 17.42
N LEU A 528 29.91 14.24 18.31
CA LEU A 528 30.03 12.82 17.97
C LEU A 528 29.03 12.06 18.83
N ALA A 529 28.16 11.29 18.19
CA ALA A 529 27.14 10.51 18.85
C ALA A 529 27.22 9.04 18.48
N LEU A 530 26.96 8.17 19.46
CA LEU A 530 26.66 6.76 19.28
C LEU A 530 25.20 6.56 19.69
N GLY A 531 24.43 5.91 18.83
CA GLY A 531 23.01 5.70 19.07
C GLY A 531 22.54 4.30 18.70
N THR A 532 21.41 3.92 19.28
CA THR A 532 20.69 2.69 18.96
C THR A 532 19.20 2.96 18.88
N GLU A 533 18.53 2.41 17.86
CA GLU A 533 17.08 2.34 17.80
C GLU A 533 16.56 1.13 18.60
N LEU A 534 15.40 1.31 19.22
CA LEU A 534 14.75 0.34 20.09
C LEU A 534 13.31 0.15 19.60
N GLY A 535 13.07 -0.89 18.81
CA GLY A 535 11.72 -1.24 18.34
C GLY A 535 11.09 -0.24 17.36
N GLY A 536 11.88 0.53 16.60
CA GLY A 536 11.44 1.44 15.53
C GLY A 536 10.78 2.75 15.98
N ASN A 537 10.29 2.80 17.22
CA ASN A 537 9.68 4.00 17.81
C ASN A 537 10.49 4.59 18.96
N ALA A 538 11.58 3.97 19.40
CA ALA A 538 12.44 4.53 20.42
C ALA A 538 13.91 4.59 19.98
N GLU A 539 14.65 5.51 20.58
CA GLU A 539 16.07 5.72 20.32
C GLU A 539 16.79 6.09 21.62
N ALA A 540 17.96 5.48 21.83
CA ALA A 540 18.91 5.90 22.85
C ALA A 540 20.15 6.48 22.17
N ARG A 541 20.62 7.64 22.62
CA ARG A 541 21.76 8.34 22.02
C ARG A 541 22.67 8.95 23.06
N LEU A 542 23.95 8.56 23.04
CA LEU A 542 25.02 9.18 23.79
C LEU A 542 25.76 10.14 22.87
N THR A 543 25.89 11.41 23.25
CA THR A 543 26.51 12.46 22.43
C THR A 543 27.59 13.18 23.24
N TYR A 544 28.78 13.28 22.67
CA TYR A 544 29.80 14.24 23.12
C TYR A 544 29.75 15.47 22.22
N THR A 545 29.76 16.65 22.83
CA THR A 545 29.74 17.94 22.12
C THR A 545 30.87 18.82 22.63
N ARG A 546 31.60 19.44 21.70
CA ARG A 546 32.63 20.43 21.99
C ARG A 546 32.45 21.65 21.11
N GLY A 547 32.66 22.84 21.66
CA GLY A 547 32.49 24.07 20.90
C GLY A 547 32.79 25.31 21.71
N TYR A 548 32.31 26.44 21.19
CA TYR A 548 32.37 27.72 21.89
C TYR A 548 31.19 28.60 21.50
N ALA A 549 30.84 29.50 22.42
CA ALA A 549 29.78 30.49 22.28
C ALA A 549 30.36 31.90 22.33
N THR A 550 29.87 32.81 21.48
CA THR A 550 30.24 34.23 21.49
C THR A 550 28.99 35.09 21.57
N VAL A 551 28.98 36.11 22.42
CA VAL A 551 27.89 37.09 22.46
C VAL A 551 28.13 38.09 21.32
N ASP A 552 27.25 38.11 20.33
CA ASP A 552 27.39 38.96 19.14
C ASP A 552 26.70 40.32 19.35
N LYS A 553 25.60 40.35 20.13
CA LYS A 553 24.85 41.57 20.44
C LYS A 553 24.18 41.46 21.80
N GLN A 554 24.16 42.59 22.52
CA GLN A 554 23.44 42.76 23.77
C GLN A 554 22.55 44.00 23.66
N ILE A 555 21.31 43.87 24.11
CA ILE A 555 20.37 44.97 24.31
C ILE A 555 20.02 44.98 25.80
N GLY A 556 20.15 46.11 26.49
CA GLY A 556 19.92 46.21 27.93
C GLY A 556 21.19 46.09 28.79
N THR A 557 21.04 45.88 30.10
CA THR A 557 22.09 46.13 31.11
C THR A 557 22.75 44.88 31.71
N ALA A 558 22.61 43.71 31.09
CA ALA A 558 23.19 42.47 31.62
C ALA A 558 24.73 42.44 31.55
N ALA A 559 25.37 41.78 32.53
CA ALA A 559 26.80 41.46 32.44
C ALA A 559 26.98 40.26 31.49
N THR A 560 27.90 40.38 30.52
CA THR A 560 28.23 39.32 29.57
C THR A 560 29.69 38.91 29.72
N PRO A 561 30.03 37.63 29.46
CA PRO A 561 31.44 37.20 29.45
C PRO A 561 32.24 37.97 28.39
N GLU A 562 33.45 38.41 28.74
CA GLU A 562 34.39 38.93 27.75
C GLU A 562 35.00 37.75 26.96
N GLY A 563 34.73 37.70 25.66
CA GLY A 563 35.31 36.71 24.75
C GLY A 563 34.46 35.46 24.52
N ALA A 564 35.12 34.40 24.02
CA ALA A 564 34.45 33.14 23.71
C ALA A 564 34.35 32.25 24.95
N VAL A 565 33.19 31.67 25.19
CA VAL A 565 32.96 30.69 26.26
C VAL A 565 33.06 29.28 25.67
N HIS A 566 34.05 28.50 26.11
CA HIS A 566 34.21 27.11 25.70
C HIS A 566 33.13 26.22 26.30
N GLN A 567 32.65 25.29 25.49
CA GLN A 567 31.61 24.34 25.84
C GLN A 567 32.12 22.92 25.60
N GLY A 568 32.02 22.09 26.64
CA GLY A 568 32.33 20.66 26.59
C GLY A 568 31.27 19.90 27.36
N SER A 569 30.55 19.00 26.69
CA SER A 569 29.46 18.28 27.35
C SER A 569 29.27 16.86 26.85
N VAL A 570 28.84 15.99 27.75
CA VAL A 570 28.28 14.67 27.42
C VAL A 570 26.79 14.71 27.70
N SER A 571 25.99 14.19 26.77
CA SER A 571 24.55 14.02 26.99
C SER A 571 24.06 12.64 26.61
N LEU A 572 23.19 12.07 27.45
CA LEU A 572 22.44 10.86 27.17
C LEU A 572 20.99 11.24 26.92
N GLN A 573 20.46 10.81 25.78
CA GLN A 573 19.09 11.04 25.35
C GLN A 573 18.38 9.71 25.16
N LEU A 574 17.14 9.61 25.67
CA LEU A 574 16.20 8.55 25.37
C LEU A 574 14.94 9.20 24.81
N VAL A 575 14.47 8.72 23.66
CA VAL A 575 13.24 9.21 23.01
C VAL A 575 12.37 8.03 22.65
N HIS A 576 11.07 8.19 22.85
CA HIS A 576 10.00 7.40 22.28
C HIS A 576 9.10 8.34 21.46
N ASP A 577 8.87 8.01 20.19
CA ASP A 577 8.06 8.76 19.23
C ASP A 577 7.23 7.78 18.41
N SER A 578 5.97 7.62 18.83
CA SER A 578 4.94 6.83 18.15
C SER A 578 3.84 7.69 17.52
N LEU A 579 4.02 9.01 17.46
CA LEU A 579 3.04 9.93 16.90
C LEU A 579 2.79 9.66 15.41
N ASP A 580 1.53 9.68 15.01
CA ASP A 580 1.07 9.49 13.63
C ASP A 580 1.39 10.69 12.72
N ASP A 581 1.31 11.91 13.26
CA ASP A 581 1.68 13.17 12.61
C ASP A 581 2.60 14.02 13.50
N ALA A 582 3.51 14.78 12.90
CA ALA A 582 4.43 15.63 13.64
C ALA A 582 3.75 16.87 14.23
N PHE A 583 2.80 17.47 13.51
CA PHE A 583 2.24 18.79 13.82
C PHE A 583 0.83 18.69 14.40
N PHE A 584 0.04 17.74 13.90
CA PHE A 584 -1.35 17.54 14.31
C PHE A 584 -1.59 16.07 14.67
N PRO A 585 -0.91 15.55 15.70
CA PRO A 585 -1.05 14.15 16.10
C PRO A 585 -2.50 13.85 16.50
N ARG A 586 -3.00 12.70 16.06
CA ARG A 586 -4.33 12.18 16.42
C ARG A 586 -4.22 10.91 17.25
N ASP A 587 -3.10 10.20 17.14
CA ASP A 587 -2.80 8.98 17.88
C ASP A 587 -1.30 8.87 18.21
N GLY A 588 -0.97 8.02 19.17
CA GLY A 588 0.40 7.76 19.61
C GLY A 588 0.86 8.64 20.77
N THR A 589 2.12 8.47 21.16
CA THR A 589 2.72 9.18 22.30
C THR A 589 4.13 9.67 21.97
N PHE A 590 4.51 10.80 22.55
CA PHE A 590 5.89 11.26 22.53
C PHE A 590 6.42 11.41 23.96
N ALA A 591 7.57 10.81 24.23
CA ALA A 591 8.27 10.96 25.50
C ALA A 591 9.78 11.07 25.24
N GLY A 592 10.41 12.09 25.79
CA GLY A 592 11.85 12.31 25.67
C GLY A 592 12.46 12.69 27.01
N ILE A 593 13.61 12.09 27.34
CA ILE A 593 14.44 12.53 28.45
C ILE A 593 15.87 12.73 27.96
N ARG A 594 16.49 13.84 28.37
CA ARG A 594 17.88 14.15 28.07
C ARG A 594 18.59 14.62 29.33
N GLY A 595 19.60 13.86 29.75
CA GLY A 595 20.57 14.32 30.74
C GLY A 595 21.79 14.92 30.02
N ARG A 596 22.27 16.08 30.48
CA ARG A 596 23.47 16.76 29.96
C ARG A 596 24.36 17.16 31.12
N LEU A 597 25.64 16.85 30.98
CA LEU A 597 26.70 17.16 31.94
C LEU A 597 27.77 18.01 31.25
N GLU A 598 28.04 19.19 31.78
CA GLU A 598 29.14 20.08 31.37
C GLU A 598 30.22 20.11 32.44
N ARG A 599 31.48 19.92 32.05
CA ARG A 599 32.61 19.83 32.97
C ARG A 599 33.89 20.39 32.34
N GLU A 600 34.83 20.84 33.18
CA GLU A 600 36.13 21.35 32.73
C GLU A 600 36.99 20.29 32.04
N ASP A 601 36.99 19.05 32.53
CA ASP A 601 37.69 17.91 31.92
C ASP A 601 37.14 17.54 30.53
N LEU A 602 35.89 17.90 30.24
CA LEU A 602 35.27 17.81 28.91
C LEU A 602 35.61 19.00 28.00
N GLY A 603 36.32 20.01 28.51
CA GLY A 603 36.69 21.24 27.80
C GLY A 603 35.67 22.36 27.90
N SER A 604 34.88 22.42 28.97
CA SER A 604 33.91 23.49 29.26
C SER A 604 34.49 24.52 30.23
N ASP A 605 34.20 25.80 30.02
CA ASP A 605 34.46 26.84 31.05
C ASP A 605 33.39 26.83 32.16
N ARG A 606 32.38 25.95 32.05
CA ARG A 606 31.23 25.87 32.93
C ARG A 606 31.09 24.49 33.53
N HIS A 607 30.67 24.46 34.79
CA HIS A 607 30.17 23.28 35.47
C HIS A 607 28.64 23.36 35.56
N PHE A 608 27.94 22.57 34.75
CA PHE A 608 26.49 22.65 34.65
C PHE A 608 25.86 21.30 34.34
N ASP A 609 24.83 20.95 35.09
CA ASP A 609 24.03 19.74 34.90
C ASP A 609 22.59 20.12 34.62
N SER A 610 21.99 19.45 33.64
CA SER A 610 20.58 19.62 33.33
C SER A 610 19.94 18.30 32.94
N VAL A 611 18.70 18.13 33.38
CA VAL A 611 17.80 17.08 32.88
C VAL A 611 16.61 17.78 32.25
N THR A 612 16.33 17.45 30.99
CA THR A 612 15.17 17.95 30.26
C THR A 612 14.24 16.78 29.96
N GLY A 613 12.98 16.91 30.36
CA GLY A 613 11.91 15.98 29.99
C GLY A 613 10.93 16.67 29.04
N MET A 614 10.41 15.91 28.07
CA MET A 614 9.34 16.32 27.18
C MET A 614 8.33 15.19 27.09
N LEU A 615 7.05 15.52 27.13
CA LEU A 615 5.95 14.57 27.01
C LEU A 615 4.81 15.24 26.25
N LEU A 616 4.27 14.54 25.25
CA LEU A 616 3.12 14.99 24.46
C LEU A 616 2.09 13.86 24.38
#